data_AF-A0A1Q5Q6T2-F1
#
_entry.id   AF-A0A1Q5Q6T2-F1
#
_cell.length_a   1.000
_cell.length_b   1.000
_cell.length_c   1.000
_cell.angle_alpha   90.00
_cell.angle_beta   90.00
_cell.angle_gamma   90.00
#
_symmetry.space_group_name_H-M   'P 1'
#
loop_
_entity.id
_entity.type
_entity.pdbx_description
1 polymer ?
#
loop_
_entity_poly.entity_id
_entity_poly.type
_entity_poly.pdbx_seq_one_letter_code
_entity_poly.pdbx_strand_id
1 'polypeptide(L)' 'MDIIQLGARVEDDWSPALQTLEGHSSSVCSVAFSPDGQIVASGSYDDTIKLWDAKTRSELQTLNGHSG' A
#
# COMPACT_ATOMS: atom_id res chain seq x y z
N MET A 1 12.98 -37.93 -30.17
CA MET A 1 12.35 -38.03 -28.83
C MET A 1 13.19 -37.14 -27.94
N ASP A 2 12.82 -35.87 -27.88
CA ASP A 2 13.58 -34.88 -27.13
C ASP A 2 13.05 -34.83 -25.70
N ILE A 3 13.95 -35.02 -24.74
CA ILE A 3 13.63 -34.94 -23.32
C ILE A 3 13.56 -33.45 -22.99
N ILE A 4 12.35 -32.97 -22.74
CA ILE A 4 12.05 -31.56 -22.48
C ILE A 4 12.89 -31.03 -21.31
N GLN A 5 13.45 -29.84 -21.47
CA GLN A 5 14.27 -29.14 -20.47
C GLN A 5 13.45 -28.76 -19.23
N LEU A 6 13.31 -29.68 -18.27
CA LEU A 6 12.74 -29.39 -16.94
C LEU A 6 13.77 -28.65 -16.09
N GLY A 7 13.76 -27.32 -16.22
CA GLY A 7 14.74 -26.43 -15.57
C GLY A 7 14.19 -25.08 -15.09
N ALA A 8 12.88 -24.85 -15.12
CA ALA A 8 12.25 -23.72 -14.44
C ALA A 8 11.90 -24.14 -13.00
N ARG A 9 12.89 -24.17 -12.11
CA ARG A 9 12.64 -24.36 -10.68
C ARG A 9 12.06 -23.07 -10.10
N VAL A 10 11.01 -23.22 -9.31
CA VAL A 10 10.27 -22.15 -8.63
C VAL A 10 11.08 -21.73 -7.40
N GLU A 11 12.16 -21.00 -7.67
CA GLU A 11 13.25 -20.68 -6.73
C GLU A 11 13.83 -19.30 -7.16
N ASP A 12 13.21 -18.12 -6.97
CA ASP A 12 12.01 -17.72 -6.20
C ASP A 12 11.43 -16.33 -6.67
N ASP A 13 10.10 -16.09 -6.60
CA ASP A 13 9.39 -14.81 -6.95
C ASP A 13 8.68 -14.20 -5.71
N TRP A 14 9.42 -14.10 -4.60
CA TRP A 14 8.91 -13.88 -3.23
C TRP A 14 8.91 -12.42 -2.75
N SER A 15 8.95 -11.45 -3.65
CA SER A 15 8.57 -10.08 -3.28
C SER A 15 7.06 -9.89 -3.55
N PRO A 16 6.16 -10.01 -2.54
CA PRO A 16 4.89 -9.32 -2.64
C PRO A 16 5.23 -7.85 -2.85
N ALA A 17 4.92 -7.33 -4.05
CA ALA A 17 5.46 -6.06 -4.51
C ALA A 17 5.14 -4.96 -3.50
N LEU A 18 6.15 -4.48 -2.76
CA LEU A 18 5.95 -3.51 -1.69
C LEU A 18 5.42 -2.21 -2.29
N GLN A 19 4.25 -1.79 -1.81
CA GLN A 19 3.51 -0.66 -2.35
C GLN A 19 3.65 0.55 -1.43
N THR A 20 4.38 1.56 -1.89
CA THR A 20 4.44 2.87 -1.23
C THR A 20 3.19 3.68 -1.55
N LEU A 21 2.67 4.38 -0.54
CA LEU A 21 1.62 5.38 -0.65
C LEU A 21 2.26 6.76 -0.42
N GLU A 22 2.42 7.54 -1.48
CA GLU A 22 3.08 8.85 -1.44
C GLU A 22 2.03 9.97 -1.48
N GLY A 23 2.19 11.01 -0.63
CA GLY A 23 1.31 12.19 -0.68
C GLY A 23 1.20 12.99 0.63
N HIS A 24 1.54 12.40 1.78
CA HIS A 24 1.71 13.16 3.03
C HIS A 24 2.98 14.03 2.96
N SER A 25 2.90 15.25 3.49
CA SER A 25 4.00 16.23 3.49
C SER A 25 4.77 16.26 4.81
N SER A 26 4.33 15.48 5.80
CA SER A 26 4.94 15.33 7.12
C SER A 26 4.92 13.86 7.55
N SER A 27 5.40 13.56 8.75
CA SER A 27 5.50 12.18 9.24
C SER A 27 4.11 11.57 9.50
N VAL A 28 3.86 10.41 8.89
CA VAL A 28 2.70 9.56 9.19
C VAL A 28 2.84 8.98 10.59
N CYS A 29 1.84 9.23 11.44
CA CYS A 29 1.85 8.84 12.86
C CYS A 29 0.92 7.65 13.15
N SER A 30 -0.01 7.32 12.25
CA SER A 30 -0.93 6.18 12.40
C SER A 30 -1.37 5.64 11.04
N VAL A 31 -1.63 4.33 10.97
CA VAL A 31 -2.20 3.63 9.81
C VAL A 31 -3.26 2.63 10.25
N ALA A 32 -4.33 2.49 9.46
CA ALA A 32 -5.39 1.52 9.67
C ALA A 32 -5.89 0.95 8.34
N PHE A 33 -6.37 -0.29 8.35
CA PHE A 33 -7.04 -0.94 7.22
C PHE A 33 -8.54 -1.02 7.49
N SER A 34 -9.35 -0.93 6.43
CA SER A 34 -10.75 -1.37 6.48
C SER A 34 -10.84 -2.88 6.73
N PRO A 35 -11.96 -3.40 7.30
CA PRO A 35 -12.10 -4.83 7.59
C PRO A 35 -12.03 -5.76 6.37
N ASP A 36 -12.28 -5.22 5.17
CA ASP A 36 -12.18 -5.91 3.88
C ASP A 36 -10.82 -5.69 3.17
N GLY A 37 -9.92 -4.89 3.76
CA GLY A 37 -8.60 -4.58 3.22
C GLY A 37 -8.59 -3.70 1.96
N GLN A 38 -9.74 -3.17 1.51
CA GLN A 38 -9.82 -2.36 0.29
C GLN A 38 -9.33 -0.92 0.50
N ILE A 39 -9.45 -0.39 1.72
CA ILE A 39 -9.09 0.99 2.05
C ILE A 39 -8.00 1.00 3.13
N VAL A 40 -6.96 1.81 2.89
CA VAL A 40 -6.01 2.23 3.93
C VAL A 40 -6.39 3.64 4.38
N ALA A 41 -6.32 3.91 5.67
CA ALA A 41 -6.34 5.25 6.24
C ALA A 41 -4.97 5.55 6.87
N SER A 42 -4.42 6.73 6.62
CA SER A 42 -3.18 7.21 7.25
C SER A 42 -3.39 8.61 7.84
N GLY A 43 -2.94 8.82 9.08
CA GLY A 43 -2.91 10.13 9.73
C GLY A 43 -1.49 10.67 9.82
N SER A 44 -1.31 11.97 9.68
CA SER A 44 0.00 12.63 9.56
C SER A 44 0.07 13.96 10.30
N TYR A 45 1.29 14.39 10.66
CA TYR A 45 1.58 15.75 11.16
C TYR A 45 1.52 16.84 10.07
N ASP A 46 0.77 16.61 8.99
CA ASP A 46 0.37 17.63 8.00
C ASP A 46 -1.10 18.06 8.19
N ASP A 47 -1.66 17.77 9.36
CA ASP A 47 -3.05 18.03 9.78
C ASP A 47 -4.13 17.33 8.94
N THR A 48 -3.73 16.30 8.17
CA THR A 48 -4.64 15.50 7.34
C THR A 48 -4.70 14.01 7.70
N ILE A 49 -5.84 13.42 7.36
CA ILE A 49 -6.00 11.97 7.18
C ILE A 49 -6.19 11.70 5.69
N LYS A 50 -5.42 10.80 5.10
CA LYS A 50 -5.62 10.34 3.71
C LYS A 50 -6.24 8.95 3.68
N LEU A 51 -7.17 8.77 2.75
CA LEU A 51 -7.76 7.48 2.41
C LEU A 51 -7.23 7.01 1.06
N TRP A 52 -6.87 5.73 0.95
CA TRP A 52 -6.22 5.15 -0.22
C TRP A 52 -6.92 3.88 -0.65
N ASP A 53 -6.99 3.65 -1.97
CA ASP A 53 -7.34 2.35 -2.53
C ASP A 53 -6.12 1.42 -2.44
N ALA A 54 -6.23 0.37 -1.63
CA ALA A 54 -5.13 -0.51 -1.27
C ALA A 54 -4.58 -1.35 -2.45
N LYS A 55 -5.32 -1.43 -3.57
CA LYS A 55 -4.96 -2.24 -4.74
C LYS A 55 -4.25 -1.42 -5.82
N THR A 56 -4.65 -0.16 -5.98
CA THR A 56 -4.17 0.75 -7.03
C THR A 56 -3.13 1.74 -6.53
N ARG A 57 -3.05 1.98 -5.20
CA ARG A 57 -2.28 3.05 -4.55
C ARG A 57 -2.81 4.47 -4.81
N SER A 58 -4.01 4.60 -5.33
CA SER A 58 -4.62 5.90 -5.60
C SER A 58 -5.10 6.53 -4.29
N GLU A 59 -4.78 7.80 -4.06
CA GLU A 59 -5.47 8.58 -3.04
C GLU A 59 -6.95 8.72 -3.43
N LEU A 60 -7.84 8.30 -2.54
CA LEU A 60 -9.29 8.43 -2.69
C LEU A 60 -9.80 9.76 -2.13
N GLN A 61 -9.24 10.19 -0.99
CA GLN A 61 -9.68 11.39 -0.30
C GLN A 61 -8.64 11.92 0.69
N THR A 62 -8.48 13.24 0.75
CA THR A 62 -7.85 13.94 1.88
C THR A 62 -8.94 14.52 2.80
N LEU A 63 -8.86 14.21 4.09
CA LEU A 63 -9.67 14.76 5.16
C LEU A 63 -8.83 15.78 5.94
N ASN A 64 -9.33 17.00 6.08
CA ASN A 64 -8.63 18.11 6.73
C ASN A 64 -9.18 18.35 8.15
N GLY A 65 -8.37 18.99 9.01
CA GLY A 65 -8.79 19.37 10.37
C GLY A 65 -8.52 18.29 11.42
N HIS A 66 -7.65 17.32 11.10
CA HIS A 66 -7.12 16.41 12.11
C HIS A 66 -5.92 17.07 12.80
N SER A 67 -6.21 18.01 13.71
CA SER A 67 -5.23 18.53 14.66
C SER A 67 -5.08 17.54 15.82
N GLY A 68 -3.84 17.22 16.19
CA GLY A 68 -3.48 16.31 17.29
C GLY A 68 -3.73 16.85 18.69
#